data_AF-A0AAV2ZAN9-F1
#
_entry.id   AF-A0AAV2ZAN9-F1
#
_cell.length_a   1.000
_cell.length_b   1.000
_cell.length_c   1.000
_cell.angle_alpha   90.00
_cell.angle_beta   90.00
_cell.angle_gamma   90.00
#
_symmetry.space_group_name_H-M   'P 1'
#
loop_
_entity.id
_entity.type
_entity.pdbx_description
1 polymer ?
#
loop_
_entity_poly.entity_id
_entity_poly.type
_entity_poly.pdbx_seq_one_letter_code
_entity_poly.pdbx_strand_id
1 'polypeptide(L)'
;MSPNMLAPNDLLNDDNYFLWKALAVLVKMLSPTYQMMVRNARSAKEAWDILQPFFVTKNLHNRVQLRKQLHCFEMAVGEDLMQHLLRFDELCMRLAAVGRVRVQ
;
A
#
# COMPACT_ATOMS: atom_id res chain seq x y z
N MET A 1 27.39 -15.50 -17.10
CA MET A 1 26.79 -14.59 -18.10
C MET A 1 26.70 -13.21 -17.48
N SER A 2 27.48 -12.24 -17.97
CA SER A 2 27.49 -10.87 -17.44
C SER A 2 26.25 -10.10 -17.90
N PRO A 3 25.69 -9.19 -17.09
CA PRO A 3 24.51 -8.43 -17.49
C PRO A 3 24.92 -7.36 -18.51
N ASN A 4 24.34 -7.40 -19.70
CA ASN A 4 24.41 -6.30 -20.64
C ASN A 4 23.79 -5.07 -19.97
N MET A 5 24.63 -4.10 -19.58
CA MET A 5 24.18 -2.75 -19.30
C MET A 5 23.78 -2.13 -20.65
N LEU A 6 22.55 -1.62 -20.75
CA LEU A 6 22.11 -0.91 -21.95
C LEU A 6 23.07 0.25 -22.25
N ALA A 7 23.35 0.47 -23.53
CA ALA A 7 24.27 1.49 -23.96
C ALA A 7 23.72 2.89 -23.59
N PRO A 8 24.58 3.88 -23.30
CA PRO A 8 24.16 5.25 -22.94
C PRO A 8 23.17 5.90 -23.93
N ASN A 9 23.20 5.49 -25.20
CA ASN A 9 22.32 6.02 -26.24
C ASN A 9 20.91 5.43 -26.20
N ASP A 10 20.73 4.24 -25.60
CA ASP A 10 19.41 3.60 -25.45
C ASP A 10 18.60 4.25 -24.30
N LEU A 11 19.27 4.92 -23.36
CA LEU A 11 18.63 5.66 -22.26
C LEU A 11 17.84 6.89 -22.73
N LEU A 12 18.17 7.42 -23.92
CA LEU A 12 17.60 8.66 -24.47
C LEU A 12 16.53 8.44 -25.53
N ASN A 13 16.15 7.19 -25.83
CA ASN A 13 14.96 6.93 -26.63
C ASN A 13 13.72 7.35 -25.82
N ASP A 14 12.79 8.12 -26.41
CA ASP A 14 11.65 8.74 -25.72
C ASP A 14 10.82 7.72 -24.90
N ASP A 15 10.71 6.49 -25.41
CA ASP A 15 10.01 5.38 -24.75
C ASP A 15 10.65 4.98 -23.41
N ASN A 16 11.98 5.01 -23.32
CA ASN A 16 12.71 4.68 -22.09
C ASN A 16 12.64 5.82 -21.08
N TYR A 17 12.69 7.07 -21.54
CA TYR A 17 12.61 8.25 -20.66
C TYR A 17 11.31 8.26 -19.82
N PHE A 18 10.17 7.96 -20.44
CA PHE A 18 8.88 7.91 -19.74
C PHE A 18 8.85 6.79 -18.67
N LEU A 19 9.37 5.62 -18.99
CA LEU A 19 9.42 4.46 -18.08
C LEU A 19 10.29 4.73 -16.84
N TRP A 20 11.47 5.35 -17.03
CA TRP A 20 12.35 5.72 -15.92
C TRP A 20 11.76 6.83 -15.05
N LYS A 21 11.07 7.80 -15.67
CA LYS A 21 10.38 8.88 -14.93
C LYS A 21 9.24 8.33 -14.08
N ALA A 22 8.46 7.38 -14.60
CA ALA A 22 7.40 6.71 -13.86
C ALA A 22 7.95 5.97 -12.63
N LEU A 23 9.05 5.23 -12.78
CA LEU A 23 9.72 4.55 -11.66
C LEU A 23 10.22 5.56 -10.62
N ALA A 24 10.88 6.64 -11.05
CA ALA A 24 11.40 7.67 -10.15
C ALA A 24 10.30 8.36 -9.33
N VAL A 25 9.16 8.68 -9.97
CA VAL A 25 8.00 9.26 -9.28
C VAL A 25 7.43 8.27 -8.26
N LEU A 26 7.26 7.00 -8.65
CA LEU A 26 6.78 5.95 -7.76
C LEU A 26 7.69 5.84 -6.52
N VAL A 27 9.00 5.68 -6.71
CA VAL A 27 9.97 5.53 -5.61
C VAL A 27 9.97 6.73 -4.67
N LYS A 28 9.86 7.96 -5.20
CA LYS A 28 9.81 9.18 -4.38
C LYS A 28 8.60 9.27 -3.47
N MET A 29 7.47 8.67 -3.83
CA MET A 29 6.26 8.65 -3.01
C MET A 29 6.31 7.62 -1.88
N LEU A 30 7.27 6.70 -1.91
CA LEU A 30 7.40 5.63 -0.92
C LEU A 30 8.17 6.08 0.31
N SER A 31 7.83 5.51 1.46
CA SER A 31 8.67 5.62 2.66
C SER A 31 10.00 4.86 2.47
N PRO A 32 11.06 5.20 3.22
CA PRO A 32 12.39 4.61 3.05
C PRO A 32 12.41 3.07 3.08
N THR A 33 11.54 2.45 3.87
CA THR A 33 11.42 0.99 3.95
C THR A 33 11.00 0.38 2.61
N TYR A 34 10.01 0.97 1.95
CA TYR A 34 9.52 0.48 0.66
C TYR A 34 10.46 0.85 -0.49
N GLN A 35 11.18 1.98 -0.39
CA GLN A 35 12.24 2.33 -1.33
C GLN A 35 13.35 1.27 -1.36
N MET A 36 13.75 0.75 -0.19
CA MET A 36 14.72 -0.35 -0.12
C MET A 36 14.21 -1.63 -0.78
N MET A 37 12.91 -1.94 -0.66
CA MET A 37 12.31 -3.13 -1.27
C MET A 37 12.34 -3.11 -2.80
N VAL A 38 12.13 -1.93 -3.40
CA VAL A 38 12.08 -1.77 -4.86
C VAL A 38 13.40 -1.27 -5.46
N ARG A 39 14.47 -1.19 -4.66
CA ARG A 39 15.77 -0.63 -5.06
C ARG A 39 16.34 -1.27 -6.33
N ASN A 40 16.09 -2.56 -6.55
CA ASN A 40 16.60 -3.31 -7.68
C ASN A 40 15.60 -3.43 -8.85
N ALA A 41 14.42 -2.81 -8.74
CA ALA A 41 13.42 -2.81 -9.80
C ALA A 41 13.90 -1.98 -10.99
N ARG A 42 13.72 -2.51 -12.20
CA ARG A 42 14.14 -1.89 -13.46
C ARG A 42 13.00 -1.16 -14.18
N SER A 43 11.78 -1.29 -13.68
CA SER A 43 10.60 -0.61 -14.21
C SER A 43 9.60 -0.26 -13.12
N ALA A 44 8.73 0.73 -13.38
CA ALA A 44 7.64 1.08 -12.48
C ALA A 44 6.68 -0.10 -12.24
N LYS A 45 6.45 -0.92 -13.29
CA LYS A 45 5.64 -2.14 -13.19
C LYS A 45 6.27 -3.16 -12.24
N GLU A 46 7.55 -3.44 -12.39
CA GLU A 46 8.26 -4.37 -11.49
C GLU A 46 8.27 -3.87 -10.04
N ALA A 47 8.48 -2.56 -9.84
CA ALA A 47 8.37 -1.95 -8.50
C ALA A 47 6.95 -2.10 -7.93
N TRP A 48 5.92 -1.88 -8.74
CA TRP A 48 4.53 -2.07 -8.34
C TRP A 48 4.21 -3.54 -8.02
N ASP A 49 4.64 -4.48 -8.85
CA ASP A 49 4.42 -5.92 -8.66
C ASP A 49 5.08 -6.44 -7.37
N ILE A 50 6.23 -5.87 -6.97
CA ILE A 50 6.87 -6.14 -5.68
C ILE A 50 6.03 -5.61 -4.52
N LEU A 51 5.44 -4.42 -4.64
CA LEU A 51 4.71 -3.74 -3.57
C LEU A 51 3.26 -4.24 -3.41
N GLN A 52 2.61 -4.58 -4.52
CA GLN A 52 1.20 -4.93 -4.59
C GLN A 52 0.80 -6.03 -3.60
N PRO A 53 1.52 -7.16 -3.46
CA PRO A 53 1.18 -8.20 -2.50
C PRO A 53 1.16 -7.70 -1.06
N PHE A 54 2.09 -6.81 -0.68
CA PHE A 54 2.16 -6.29 0.68
C PHE A 54 1.02 -5.32 0.99
N PHE A 55 0.68 -4.44 0.04
CA PHE A 55 -0.42 -3.50 0.25
C PHE A 55 -1.79 -4.19 0.22
N VAL A 56 -2.00 -5.15 -0.68
CA VAL A 56 -3.23 -5.96 -0.74
C VAL A 56 -3.37 -6.80 0.52
N THR A 57 -2.30 -7.49 0.95
CA THR A 57 -2.32 -8.31 2.17
C THR A 57 -2.52 -7.44 3.40
N LYS A 58 -1.81 -6.31 3.55
CA LYS A 58 -2.02 -5.37 4.66
C LYS A 58 -3.44 -4.80 4.66
N ASN A 59 -3.99 -4.45 3.50
CA ASN A 59 -5.37 -3.96 3.39
C ASN A 59 -6.38 -5.03 3.83
N LEU A 60 -6.26 -6.27 3.33
CA LEU A 60 -7.13 -7.38 3.72
C LEU A 60 -7.02 -7.71 5.21
N HIS A 61 -5.80 -7.81 5.72
CA HIS A 61 -5.54 -8.06 7.15
C HIS A 61 -6.16 -6.96 8.01
N ASN A 62 -5.93 -5.70 7.68
CA ASN A 62 -6.53 -4.56 8.38
C ASN A 62 -8.06 -4.61 8.33
N ARG A 63 -8.66 -4.95 7.19
CA ARG A 63 -10.11 -5.07 7.05
C ARG A 63 -10.68 -6.19 7.91
N VAL A 64 -10.04 -7.36 7.91
CA VAL A 64 -10.46 -8.52 8.72
C VAL A 64 -10.32 -8.19 10.21
N GLN A 65 -9.21 -7.58 10.60
CA GLN A 65 -8.96 -7.18 11.99
C GLN A 65 -9.99 -6.15 12.47
N LEU A 66 -10.30 -5.13 11.67
CA LEU A 66 -11.31 -4.13 12.03
C LEU A 66 -12.72 -4.72 12.13
N ARG A 67 -13.07 -5.70 11.27
CA ARG A 67 -14.35 -6.43 11.40
C ARG A 67 -14.41 -7.28 12.66
N LYS A 68 -13.31 -7.92 13.02
CA LYS A 68 -13.21 -8.66 14.28
C LYS A 68 -13.38 -7.73 15.48
N GLN A 69 -12.75 -6.56 15.43
CA GLN A 69 -12.92 -5.52 16.46
C GLN A 69 -14.38 -5.06 16.55
N LEU A 70 -15.07 -4.87 15.42
CA LEU A 70 -16.48 -4.50 15.40
C LEU A 70 -17.37 -5.62 15.95
N HIS A 71 -17.11 -6.87 15.58
CA HIS A 71 -17.88 -8.02 16.07
C HIS A 71 -17.72 -8.22 17.58
N CYS A 72 -16.54 -7.98 18.12
CA CYS A 72 -16.26 -8.06 19.55
C CYS A 72 -16.43 -6.71 20.27
N PHE A 73 -17.07 -5.72 19.64
CA PHE A 73 -17.26 -4.40 20.22
C PHE A 73 -18.41 -4.44 21.21
N GLU A 74 -18.09 -4.46 22.50
CA GLU A 74 -19.04 -4.54 23.59
C GLU A 74 -18.80 -3.40 24.57
N MET A 75 -19.88 -2.90 25.18
CA MET A 75 -19.80 -1.88 26.22
C MET A 75 -19.55 -2.54 27.57
N ALA A 76 -18.54 -2.06 28.31
CA ALA A 76 -18.28 -2.58 29.65
C ALA A 76 -19.29 -2.05 30.68
N VAL A 77 -19.54 -2.82 31.74
CA VAL A 77 -20.38 -2.37 32.86
C VAL A 77 -19.74 -1.15 33.54
N GLY A 78 -20.46 -0.04 33.59
CA GLY A 78 -19.96 1.23 34.14
C GLY A 78 -19.15 2.09 33.16
N GLU A 79 -19.06 1.70 31.89
CA GLU A 79 -18.51 2.56 30.84
C GLU A 79 -19.43 3.75 30.56
N ASP A 80 -18.84 4.90 30.21
CA ASP A 80 -19.62 6.06 29.73
C ASP A 80 -20.14 5.81 28.31
N LEU A 81 -21.45 5.97 28.13
CA LEU A 81 -22.12 5.72 26.85
C LEU A 81 -21.60 6.64 25.74
N MET A 82 -21.29 7.90 26.04
CA MET A 82 -20.85 8.85 25.02
C MET A 82 -19.44 8.46 24.52
N GLN A 83 -18.54 8.10 25.43
CA GLN A 83 -17.23 7.56 25.07
C GLN A 83 -17.34 6.26 24.27
N HIS A 84 -18.29 5.38 24.60
CA HIS A 84 -18.55 4.16 23.84
C HIS A 84 -18.94 4.47 22.39
N LEU A 85 -19.90 5.38 22.19
CA LEU A 85 -20.39 5.79 20.87
C LEU A 85 -19.31 6.48 20.03
N LEU A 86 -18.46 7.31 20.63
CA LEU A 86 -17.34 7.93 19.92
C LEU A 86 -16.33 6.89 19.41
N ARG A 87 -16.00 5.88 20.21
CA ARG A 87 -15.11 4.78 19.79
C ARG A 87 -15.73 3.92 18.70
N PHE A 88 -17.05 3.71 18.77
CA PHE A 88 -17.79 3.02 17.73
C PHE A 88 -17.72 3.78 16.39
N ASP A 89 -17.97 5.08 16.41
CA ASP A 89 -17.91 5.93 15.22
C ASP A 89 -16.51 5.93 14.59
N GLU A 90 -15.46 6.06 15.42
CA GLU A 90 -14.07 5.95 14.97
C GLU A 90 -13.80 4.60 14.28
N LEU A 91 -14.29 3.50 14.86
CA LEU A 91 -14.14 2.16 14.29
C LEU A 91 -14.86 2.04 12.93
N CYS A 92 -16.05 2.61 12.80
CA CYS A 92 -16.80 2.68 11.55
C CYS A 92 -16.08 3.52 10.49
N MET A 93 -15.53 4.69 10.86
CA MET A 93 -14.73 5.53 9.96
C MET A 93 -13.50 4.79 9.46
N ARG A 94 -12.79 4.08 10.34
CA ARG A 94 -11.61 3.27 9.97
C ARG A 94 -11.99 2.13 9.03
N LEU A 95 -13.12 1.45 9.26
CA LEU A 95 -13.65 0.44 8.35
C LEU A 95 -14.00 0.99 6.96
N ALA A 96 -14.57 2.19 6.90
CA ALA A 96 -14.91 2.87 5.65
C ALA A 96 -13.64 3.30 4.88
N ALA A 97 -12.58 3.69 5.60
CA ALA A 97 -11.32 4.13 5.02
C ALA A 97 -10.46 2.98 4.46
N VAL A 98 -10.63 1.74 4.92
CA VAL A 98 -9.94 0.58 4.33
C VAL A 98 -10.57 0.27 2.97
N GLY A 99 -9.91 0.79 1.92
CA GLY A 99 -10.39 0.77 0.54
C GLY A 99 -10.94 -0.57 0.07
N ARG A 100 -12.05 -0.53 -0.69
CA ARG A 100 -12.70 -1.72 -1.26
C ARG A 100 -11.69 -2.47 -2.15
N VAL A 101 -11.25 -3.64 -1.72
CA VAL A 101 -10.60 -4.61 -2.61
C VAL A 101 -11.60 -4.95 -3.71
N ARG A 102 -11.40 -4.42 -4.92
CA ARG A 102 -12.05 -4.96 -6.10
C ARG A 102 -11.35 -6.29 -6.37
N VAL A 103 -12.04 -7.37 -6.01
CA VAL A 103 -11.73 -8.69 -6.55
C VAL A 103 -12.07 -8.59 -8.04
N GLN A 104 -11.06 -8.71 -8.89
CA GLN A 104 -11.20 -8.74 -10.35
C GLN A 104 -11.03 -10.18 -10.82
#